data_AF-A0A0F4JYT8-F1
#
_entry.id   AF-A0A0F4JYT8-F1
#
_cell.length_a   1.000
_cell.length_b   1.000
_cell.length_c   1.000
_cell.angle_alpha   90.00
_cell.angle_beta   90.00
_cell.angle_gamma   90.00
#
_symmetry.space_group_name_H-M   'P 1'
#
loop_
_entity.id
_entity.type
_entity.pdbx_description
1 polymer ?
#
loop_
_entity_poly.entity_id
_entity_poly.type
_entity_poly.pdbx_seq_one_letter_code
_entity_poly.pdbx_strand_id
1 'polypeptide(L)'
;ISQAGGTPLLVAVEDADGARVLGVIHLKDVVKEGMRERFDELRRMGIKTVMITGDNPLTAKAIAEEAGVDDFLAEATPEDKMALIKREQAGGKLVAMTGDGTNDAPALAQA
;
A
#
# COMPACT_ATOMS: atom_id res chain seq x y z
N ILE A 1 -15.15 -7.95 5.79
CA ILE A 1 -13.71 -7.86 6.15
C ILE A 1 -12.99 -7.02 5.11
N SER A 2 -12.89 -7.46 3.85
CA SER A 2 -12.24 -6.67 2.78
C SER A 2 -12.88 -5.30 2.51
N GLN A 3 -14.22 -5.19 2.52
CA GLN A 3 -14.91 -3.89 2.37
C GLN A 3 -14.61 -2.89 3.51
N ALA A 4 -14.16 -3.37 4.68
CA ALA A 4 -13.79 -2.53 5.81
C ALA A 4 -12.29 -2.19 5.83
N GLY A 5 -11.56 -2.50 4.75
CA GLY A 5 -10.11 -2.32 4.67
C GLY A 5 -9.30 -3.40 5.38
N GLY A 6 -9.93 -4.52 5.74
CA GLY A 6 -9.28 -5.62 6.44
C GLY A 6 -8.78 -6.72 5.50
N THR A 7 -7.62 -7.29 5.80
CA THR A 7 -7.10 -8.50 5.15
C THR A 7 -7.65 -9.74 5.87
N PRO A 8 -8.48 -10.57 5.19
CA PRO A 8 -9.00 -11.80 5.79
C PRO A 8 -7.94 -12.90 5.76
N LEU A 9 -7.58 -13.43 6.94
CA LEU A 9 -6.74 -14.61 7.05
C LEU A 9 -7.61 -15.82 7.44
N LEU A 10 -7.67 -16.81 6.56
CA LEU A 10 -8.41 -18.05 6.81
C LEU A 10 -7.60 -18.96 7.72
N VAL A 11 -8.26 -19.48 8.77
CA VAL A 11 -7.69 -20.54 9.62
C VAL A 11 -8.39 -21.83 9.25
N ALA A 12 -7.63 -22.85 8.87
CA ALA A 12 -8.13 -24.17 8.52
C ALA A 12 -7.31 -25.27 9.20
N VAL A 13 -7.93 -26.42 9.40
CA VAL A 13 -7.29 -27.66 9.83
C VAL A 13 -7.43 -28.68 8.71
N GLU A 14 -6.39 -29.46 8.47
CA GLU A 14 -6.45 -30.63 7.61
C GLU A 14 -6.56 -31.88 8.49
N ASP A 15 -7.61 -32.68 8.27
CA ASP A 15 -7.82 -33.96 8.92
C ASP A 15 -7.98 -35.07 7.87
N ALA A 16 -8.34 -36.29 8.30
CA ALA A 16 -8.46 -37.45 7.41
C ALA A 16 -9.56 -37.28 6.33
N ASP A 17 -10.51 -36.38 6.54
CA ASP A 17 -11.60 -36.07 5.62
C ASP A 17 -11.29 -34.86 4.71
N GLY A 18 -10.14 -34.21 4.92
CA GLY A 18 -9.61 -33.12 4.09
C GLY A 18 -9.46 -31.78 4.83
N ALA A 19 -9.30 -30.70 4.06
CA ALA A 19 -9.15 -29.35 4.62
C ALA A 19 -10.50 -28.75 5.05
N ARG A 20 -10.62 -28.36 6.32
CA ARG A 20 -11.80 -27.73 6.92
C ARG A 20 -11.48 -26.36 7.51
N VAL A 21 -12.17 -25.33 7.03
CA VAL A 21 -12.06 -23.96 7.55
C VAL A 21 -12.65 -23.87 8.96
N LEU A 22 -11.88 -23.34 9.91
CA LEU A 22 -12.27 -23.12 11.31
C LEU A 22 -12.78 -21.70 11.56
N GLY A 23 -12.32 -20.72 10.78
CA GLY A 23 -12.72 -19.33 10.94
C GLY A 23 -11.87 -18.35 10.13
N VAL A 24 -12.09 -17.07 10.37
CA VAL A 24 -11.33 -15.97 9.77
C VAL A 24 -10.80 -15.04 10.84
N ILE A 25 -9.52 -14.69 10.73
CA ILE A 25 -8.88 -13.59 11.47
C ILE A 25 -8.98 -12.34 10.60
N HIS A 26 -9.54 -11.28 11.18
CA HIS A 26 -9.56 -9.96 10.56
C HIS A 26 -8.28 -9.21 10.95
N LEU A 27 -7.38 -9.01 10.00
CA LEU A 27 -6.20 -8.18 10.16
C LEU A 27 -6.44 -6.81 9.52
N LYS A 28 -6.07 -5.72 10.20
CA LYS A 28 -6.16 -4.37 9.65
C LYS A 28 -4.84 -3.63 9.95
N ASP A 29 -4.30 -2.98 8.93
CA ASP A 29 -3.21 -2.01 9.13
C ASP A 29 -3.76 -0.72 9.71
N VAL A 30 -3.14 -0.28 10.81
CA VAL A 30 -3.54 0.94 11.50
C VAL A 30 -2.67 2.09 11.00
N VAL A 31 -3.31 3.12 10.45
CA VAL A 31 -2.62 4.35 10.08
C VAL A 31 -2.15 5.04 11.37
N LYS A 32 -0.87 5.42 11.42
CA LYS A 32 -0.31 6.12 12.58
C LYS A 32 -1.03 7.46 12.80
N GLU A 33 -1.19 7.84 14.07
CA GLU A 33 -1.79 9.12 14.42
C GLU A 33 -1.01 10.30 13.80
N GLY A 34 -1.76 11.30 13.33
CA GLY A 34 -1.23 12.51 12.68
C GLY A 34 -0.72 12.31 11.24
N MET A 35 -0.84 11.11 10.63
CA MET A 35 -0.38 10.92 9.24
C MET A 35 -1.12 11.78 8.22
N ARG A 36 -2.43 11.96 8.40
CA ARG A 36 -3.22 12.85 7.55
C ARG A 36 -2.67 14.28 7.55
N GLU A 37 -2.42 14.82 8.73
CA GLU A 37 -1.89 16.17 8.89
C GLU A 37 -0.52 16.33 8.21
N ARG A 38 0.35 15.32 8.33
CA ARG A 38 1.66 15.29 7.64
C ARG A 38 1.51 15.28 6.12
N PHE A 39 0.60 14.48 5.58
CA PHE A 39 0.35 14.48 4.13
C PHE A 39 -0.29 15.78 3.64
N ASP A 40 -1.15 16.41 4.44
CA ASP A 40 -1.70 17.73 4.14
C ASP A 40 -0.61 18.82 4.11
N GLU A 41 0.38 18.77 5.01
CA GLU A 41 1.55 19.66 4.98
C GLU A 41 2.38 19.48 3.70
N LEU A 42 2.69 18.22 3.33
CA LEU A 42 3.39 17.93 2.08
C LEU A 42 2.62 18.47 0.86
N ARG A 43 1.30 18.28 0.85
CA ARG A 43 0.42 18.80 -0.21
C ARG A 43 0.46 20.33 -0.30
N ARG A 44 0.47 21.03 0.84
CA ARG A 44 0.62 22.51 0.90
C ARG A 44 2.00 22.97 0.39
N MET A 45 3.03 22.15 0.54
CA MET A 45 4.36 22.39 -0.02
C MET A 45 4.44 22.10 -1.53
N GLY A 46 3.37 21.61 -2.15
CA GLY A 46 3.32 21.24 -3.56
C GLY A 46 3.88 19.83 -3.85
N ILE A 47 4.06 19.00 -2.82
CA ILE A 47 4.57 17.63 -2.94
C ILE A 47 3.37 16.68 -3.06
N LYS A 48 3.27 15.97 -4.20
CA LYS A 48 2.28 14.90 -4.39
C LYS A 48 2.75 13.61 -3.70
N THR A 49 1.88 13.00 -2.92
CA THR A 49 2.13 11.74 -2.21
C THR A 49 1.34 10.60 -2.87
N VAL A 50 2.03 9.50 -3.20
CA VAL A 50 1.43 8.31 -3.82
C VAL A 50 1.77 7.09 -2.97
N MET A 51 0.74 6.39 -2.49
CA MET A 51 0.92 5.14 -1.78
C MET A 51 1.08 3.97 -2.76
N ILE A 52 2.00 3.05 -2.50
CA ILE A 52 2.19 1.84 -3.30
C ILE A 52 2.11 0.65 -2.36
N THR A 53 1.19 -0.28 -2.61
CA THR A 53 0.99 -1.48 -1.80
C THR A 53 0.76 -2.73 -2.66
N GLY A 54 1.09 -3.89 -2.12
CA GLY A 54 0.72 -5.19 -2.68
C GLY A 54 -0.70 -5.64 -2.30
N ASP A 55 -1.39 -4.89 -1.44
CA ASP A 55 -2.76 -5.20 -1.04
C ASP A 55 -3.74 -5.06 -2.20
N ASN A 56 -4.87 -5.75 -2.06
CA ASN A 56 -6.00 -5.63 -2.98
C ASN A 56 -6.55 -4.17 -3.02
N PRO A 57 -7.23 -3.78 -4.12
CA PRO A 57 -7.68 -2.40 -4.31
C PRO A 57 -8.64 -1.86 -3.25
N LEU A 58 -9.46 -2.71 -2.63
CA LEU A 58 -10.41 -2.28 -1.59
C LEU A 58 -9.67 -1.91 -0.29
N THR A 59 -8.71 -2.73 0.12
CA THR A 59 -7.86 -2.46 1.28
C THR A 59 -7.00 -1.22 1.05
N ALA A 60 -6.33 -1.15 -0.11
CA ALA A 60 -5.49 -0.01 -0.46
C ALA A 60 -6.28 1.30 -0.47
N LYS A 61 -7.49 1.31 -1.04
CA LYS A 61 -8.36 2.49 -1.04
C LYS A 61 -8.73 2.93 0.37
N ALA A 62 -9.15 2.00 1.24
CA ALA A 62 -9.53 2.32 2.60
C ALA A 62 -8.36 2.95 3.40
N ILE A 63 -7.16 2.38 3.26
CA ILE A 63 -5.95 2.90 3.92
C ILE A 63 -5.55 4.25 3.33
N ALA A 64 -5.61 4.42 2.01
CA ALA A 64 -5.29 5.68 1.33
C ALA A 64 -6.21 6.81 1.79
N GLU A 65 -7.52 6.53 1.86
CA GLU A 65 -8.53 7.47 2.35
C GLU A 65 -8.32 7.82 3.82
N GLU A 66 -8.03 6.82 4.67
CA GLU A 66 -7.74 7.00 6.10
C GLU A 66 -6.46 7.85 6.32
N ALA A 67 -5.40 7.55 5.57
CA ALA A 67 -4.11 8.24 5.62
C ALA A 67 -4.14 9.64 4.98
N GLY A 68 -4.97 9.88 3.98
CA GLY A 68 -5.05 11.18 3.30
C GLY A 68 -3.98 11.42 2.23
N VAL A 69 -3.48 10.35 1.59
CA VAL A 69 -2.56 10.45 0.43
C VAL A 69 -3.29 10.99 -0.81
N ASP A 70 -2.53 11.48 -1.80
CA ASP A 70 -3.14 12.01 -3.04
C ASP A 70 -3.62 10.91 -4.00
N ASP A 71 -2.93 9.77 -4.00
CA ASP A 71 -3.13 8.71 -4.98
C ASP A 71 -2.62 7.38 -4.43
N PHE A 72 -3.03 6.25 -5.03
CA PHE A 72 -2.50 4.94 -4.65
C PHE A 72 -2.40 3.97 -5.84
N LEU A 73 -1.47 3.03 -5.71
CA LEU A 73 -1.31 1.87 -6.58
C LEU A 73 -1.44 0.60 -5.73
N ALA A 74 -2.46 -0.20 -6.02
CA ALA A 74 -2.75 -1.48 -5.36
C ALA A 74 -2.22 -2.64 -6.19
N GLU A 75 -2.06 -3.81 -5.56
CA GLU A 75 -1.54 -5.05 -6.18
C GLU A 75 -0.24 -4.81 -6.98
N ALA A 76 0.59 -3.87 -6.51
CA ALA A 76 1.73 -3.38 -7.27
C ALA A 76 2.86 -4.41 -7.32
N THR A 77 3.27 -4.81 -8.52
CA THR A 77 4.51 -5.58 -8.73
C THR A 77 5.74 -4.67 -8.63
N PRO A 78 6.95 -5.22 -8.39
CA PRO A 78 8.19 -4.44 -8.46
C PRO A 78 8.33 -3.65 -9.77
N GLU A 79 7.91 -4.24 -10.89
CA GLU A 79 7.91 -3.61 -12.21
C GLU A 79 6.97 -2.40 -12.27
N ASP A 80 5.77 -2.50 -11.68
CA ASP A 80 4.81 -1.41 -11.64
C ASP A 80 5.34 -0.23 -10.81
N LYS A 81 6.04 -0.50 -9.70
CA LYS A 81 6.70 0.55 -8.91
C LYS A 81 7.69 1.33 -9.76
N MET A 82 8.56 0.61 -10.48
CA MET A 82 9.58 1.21 -11.35
C MET A 82 8.95 1.99 -12.51
N ALA A 83 7.88 1.47 -13.10
CA ALA A 83 7.15 2.13 -14.18
C ALA A 83 6.51 3.43 -13.71
N LEU A 84 5.93 3.44 -12.50
CA LEU A 84 5.36 4.64 -11.89
C LEU A 84 6.43 5.72 -11.67
N ILE A 85 7.58 5.36 -11.09
CA ILE A 85 8.69 6.31 -10.86
C ILE A 85 9.15 6.93 -12.19
N LYS A 86 9.41 6.11 -13.20
CA LYS A 86 9.84 6.59 -14.53
C LYS A 86 8.81 7.50 -15.16
N ARG A 87 7.51 7.20 -15.01
CA ARG A 87 6.42 8.03 -15.54
C ARG A 87 6.39 9.40 -14.88
N GLU A 88 6.52 9.46 -13.55
CA GLU A 88 6.52 10.74 -12.83
C GLU A 88 7.80 11.55 -13.13
N GLN A 89 8.98 10.90 -13.21
CA GLN A 89 10.25 11.52 -13.61
C GLN A 89 10.19 12.07 -15.05
N ALA A 90 9.62 11.31 -16.01
CA ALA A 90 9.42 11.76 -17.39
C ALA A 90 8.47 12.97 -17.48
N GLY A 91 7.57 13.13 -16.49
CA GLY A 91 6.75 14.32 -16.31
C GLY A 91 7.50 15.53 -15.73
N GLY A 92 8.82 15.43 -15.53
CA GLY A 92 9.66 16.51 -15.00
C GLY A 92 9.64 16.64 -13.48
N LYS A 93 9.09 15.66 -12.74
CA LYS A 93 9.06 15.68 -11.28
C LYS A 93 10.32 15.06 -10.70
N LEU A 94 10.85 15.68 -9.64
CA LEU A 94 11.78 15.00 -8.74
C LEU A 94 10.99 14.00 -7.90
N VAL A 95 11.42 12.74 -7.87
CA VAL A 95 10.70 11.68 -7.16
C VAL A 95 11.53 11.24 -5.96
N ALA A 96 10.91 11.20 -4.78
CA ALA A 96 11.48 10.56 -3.60
C ALA A 96 10.64 9.32 -3.26
N MET A 97 11.30 8.21 -2.97
CA MET A 97 10.64 6.97 -2.55
C MET A 97 11.14 6.56 -1.17
N THR A 98 10.23 6.03 -0.36
CA THR A 98 10.52 5.34 0.90
C THR A 98 9.84 3.98 0.89
N GLY A 99 10.46 2.99 1.52
CA GLY A 99 10.06 1.60 1.40
C GLY A 99 10.81 0.68 2.36
N ASP A 100 10.45 -0.61 2.43
CA ASP A 100 10.99 -1.59 3.38
C ASP A 100 12.33 -2.21 2.91
N GLY A 101 13.05 -1.55 2.01
CA GLY A 101 14.48 -1.78 1.73
C GLY A 101 14.88 -3.12 1.09
N THR A 102 14.14 -4.21 1.26
CA THR A 102 14.43 -5.51 0.64
C THR A 102 13.75 -5.66 -0.72
N ASN A 103 12.52 -5.16 -0.87
CA ASN A 103 11.80 -5.14 -2.15
C ASN A 103 11.95 -3.79 -2.90
N ASP A 104 12.36 -2.73 -2.20
CA ASP A 104 12.40 -1.37 -2.74
C ASP A 104 13.82 -0.91 -3.13
N ALA A 105 14.85 -1.76 -2.95
CA ALA A 105 16.24 -1.43 -3.28
C ALA A 105 16.45 -0.98 -4.75
N PRO A 106 15.83 -1.62 -5.78
CA PRO A 106 15.97 -1.17 -7.16
C PRO A 106 15.33 0.20 -7.41
N ALA A 107 14.23 0.48 -6.71
CA ALA A 107 13.46 1.71 -6.87
C ALA A 107 14.11 2.89 -6.12
N LEU A 108 14.70 2.63 -4.95
CA LEU A 108 15.50 3.61 -4.18
C LEU A 108 16.80 4.01 -4.91
N ALA A 109 17.41 3.10 -5.66
CA ALA A 109 18.63 3.39 -6.43
C ALA A 109 18.37 4.28 -7.67
N GLN A 110 17.11 4.38 -8.10
CA GLN A 110 16.69 5.05 -9.33
C GLN A 110 15.97 6.40 -9.07
N ALA A 111 15.52 6.64 -7.83
CA ALA A 111 14.81 7.83 -7.40
C ALA A 111 15.68 9.11 -7.49
#